data_AF-A0AAE0AFW0-F1
#
_entry.id   AF-A0AAE0AFW0-F1
#
_cell.length_a   1.000
_cell.length_b   1.000
_cell.length_c   1.000
_cell.angle_alpha   90.00
_cell.angle_beta   90.00
_cell.angle_gamma   90.00
#
_symmetry.space_group_name_H-M   'P 1'
#
loop_
_entity.id
_entity.type
_entity.pdbx_description
1 polymer ?
#
loop_
_entity_poly.entity_id
_entity_poly.type
_entity_poly.pdbx_seq_one_letter_code
_entity_poly.pdbx_strand_id
1 'polypeptide(L)'
;MMKIGLRLSGFVYAAAAYCILLHLAVAQITDPSEVSALGAVKNSLSDPMKHRRNWERGDPCTSNWTGVLCFDAVLNDGYLHVREPYVLSIGLSPSKF
;
A
#
# COMPACT_ATOMS: atom_id res chain seq x y z
N MET A 1 8.29 14.68 48.32
CA MET A 1 7.33 15.05 47.25
C MET A 1 7.95 15.21 45.86
N MET A 2 9.28 15.38 45.70
CA MET A 2 9.94 15.53 44.38
C MET A 2 9.94 14.27 43.48
N LYS A 3 9.90 13.05 44.06
CA LYS A 3 9.97 11.78 43.32
C LYS A 3 8.66 11.39 42.61
N ILE A 4 7.52 11.87 43.08
CA ILE A 4 6.20 11.62 42.46
C ILE A 4 6.05 12.44 41.16
N GLY A 5 6.49 13.70 41.16
CA GLY A 5 6.48 14.56 39.98
C GLY A 5 7.36 14.02 38.85
N LEU A 6 8.53 13.45 39.18
CA LEU A 6 9.43 12.83 38.21
C LEU A 6 8.85 11.54 37.60
N ARG A 7 8.06 10.77 38.38
CA ARG A 7 7.42 9.53 37.90
C ARG A 7 6.18 9.78 37.03
N LEU A 8 5.35 10.77 37.40
CA LEU A 8 4.21 11.20 36.58
C LEU A 8 4.69 11.78 35.25
N SER A 9 5.75 12.59 35.29
CA SER A 9 6.42 13.15 34.12
C SER A 9 6.94 12.05 33.19
N GLY A 10 7.64 11.04 33.71
CA GLY A 10 8.11 9.89 32.93
C GLY A 10 6.99 9.09 32.25
N PHE A 11 5.85 8.89 32.93
CA PHE A 11 4.68 8.21 32.34
C PHE A 11 4.07 9.02 31.18
N VAL A 12 3.98 10.34 31.31
CA VAL A 12 3.49 11.22 30.24
C VAL A 12 4.41 11.16 29.03
N TYR A 13 5.73 11.20 29.22
CA TYR A 13 6.69 11.07 28.11
C TYR A 13 6.64 9.70 27.43
N ALA A 14 6.51 8.62 28.20
CA ALA A 14 6.39 7.27 27.65
C ALA A 14 5.09 7.10 26.85
N ALA A 15 3.97 7.60 27.36
CA ALA A 15 2.69 7.59 26.66
C ALA A 15 2.72 8.43 25.39
N ALA A 16 3.29 9.64 25.43
CA ALA A 16 3.44 10.50 24.26
C ALA A 16 4.35 9.85 23.19
N ALA A 17 5.48 9.27 23.60
CA ALA A 17 6.38 8.54 22.69
C ALA A 17 5.69 7.33 22.07
N TYR A 18 4.90 6.58 22.84
CA TYR A 18 4.12 5.45 22.33
C TYR A 18 3.04 5.89 21.34
N CYS A 19 2.32 6.98 21.61
CA CYS A 19 1.35 7.56 20.67
C CYS A 19 2.03 8.02 19.37
N ILE A 20 3.21 8.64 19.46
CA ILE A 20 3.99 9.04 18.28
C ILE A 20 4.44 7.81 17.48
N LEU A 21 4.90 6.74 18.14
CA LEU A 21 5.28 5.48 17.48
C LEU A 21 4.09 4.78 16.80
N LEU A 22 2.89 4.82 17.40
CA LEU A 22 1.66 4.32 16.77
C LEU A 22 1.28 5.14 15.54
N HIS A 23 1.48 6.46 15.56
CA HIS A 23 1.26 7.31 14.40
C HIS A 23 2.34 7.17 13.32
N LEU A 24 3.57 6.75 13.66
CA LEU A 24 4.61 6.47 12.67
C LEU A 24 4.34 5.16 11.90
N ALA A 25 3.50 4.27 12.44
CA ALA A 25 2.97 3.13 11.71
C ALA A 25 1.81 3.55 10.78
N VAL A 26 1.99 4.60 9.97
CA VAL A 26 1.11 4.81 8.82
C VAL A 26 1.37 3.65 7.86
N ALA A 27 0.37 2.80 7.68
CA ALA A 27 0.37 1.83 6.60
C ALA A 27 0.46 2.61 5.29
N GLN A 28 1.59 2.48 4.60
CA GLN A 28 1.81 3.10 3.30
C GLN A 28 0.89 2.40 2.29
N ILE A 29 -0.11 3.11 1.79
CA ILE A 29 -1.10 2.60 0.85
C ILE A 29 -0.82 3.12 -0.56
N THR A 30 -1.18 2.35 -1.57
CA THR A 30 -1.12 2.75 -2.97
C THR A 30 -2.13 3.84 -3.25
N ASP A 31 -1.79 4.76 -4.15
CA ASP A 31 -2.71 5.83 -4.54
C ASP A 31 -4.08 5.26 -4.99
N PRO A 32 -5.21 5.76 -4.44
CA PRO A 32 -6.53 5.21 -4.75
C PRO A 32 -6.92 5.27 -6.22
N SER A 33 -6.41 6.25 -6.97
CA SER A 33 -6.66 6.37 -8.42
C SER A 33 -5.92 5.30 -9.20
N GLU A 34 -4.70 4.95 -8.79
CA GLU A 34 -3.93 3.85 -9.38
C GLU A 34 -4.55 2.48 -9.06
N VAL A 35 -5.03 2.29 -7.83
CA VAL A 35 -5.79 1.09 -7.44
C VAL A 35 -7.03 0.93 -8.31
N SER A 36 -7.76 2.03 -8.53
CA SER A 36 -8.96 2.04 -9.38
C SER A 36 -8.64 1.73 -10.84
N ALA A 37 -7.55 2.31 -11.37
CA ALA A 37 -7.08 2.06 -12.73
C ALA A 37 -6.67 0.59 -12.93
N LEU A 38 -5.91 0.01 -11.99
CA LEU A 38 -5.57 -1.42 -12.00
C LEU A 38 -6.82 -2.31 -11.92
N GLY A 39 -7.82 -1.91 -11.14
CA GLY A 39 -9.13 -2.57 -11.09
C GLY A 39 -9.87 -2.55 -12.43
N ALA A 40 -9.87 -1.42 -13.14
CA ALA A 40 -10.44 -1.32 -14.48
C ALA A 40 -9.69 -2.22 -15.48
N VAL A 41 -8.35 -2.20 -15.44
CA VAL A 41 -7.50 -3.07 -16.26
C VAL A 41 -7.74 -4.56 -15.96
N LYS A 42 -8.01 -4.91 -14.70
CA LYS A 42 -8.44 -6.27 -14.31
C LYS A 42 -9.76 -6.66 -14.96
N ASN A 43 -10.75 -5.77 -14.94
CA ASN A 43 -12.06 -6.06 -15.50
C ASN A 43 -12.06 -6.12 -17.03
N SER A 44 -11.16 -5.39 -17.70
CA SER A 44 -11.06 -5.35 -19.16
C SER A 44 -10.21 -6.48 -19.76
N LEU A 45 -9.52 -7.25 -18.92
CA LEU A 45 -8.62 -8.30 -19.38
C LEU A 45 -9.19 -9.66 -19.01
N SER A 46 -9.57 -10.43 -20.03
CA SER A 46 -9.91 -11.83 -19.84
C SER A 46 -8.63 -12.57 -19.47
N ASP A 47 -8.54 -13.08 -18.24
CA ASP A 47 -7.41 -13.87 -17.75
C ASP A 47 -7.76 -15.38 -17.78
N PRO A 48 -7.68 -16.05 -18.94
CA PRO A 48 -7.96 -17.48 -19.05
C PRO A 48 -6.95 -18.34 -18.29
N MET A 49 -5.84 -17.78 -17.81
CA MET A 49 -4.75 -18.52 -17.17
C MET A 49 -4.62 -18.29 -15.65
N LYS A 50 -5.50 -17.49 -15.04
CA LYS A 50 -5.50 -17.19 -13.59
C LYS A 50 -4.15 -16.67 -13.06
N HIS A 51 -3.39 -15.95 -13.88
CA HIS A 51 -2.12 -15.37 -13.46
C HIS A 51 -2.30 -14.22 -12.45
N ARG A 52 -3.52 -13.70 -12.30
CA ARG A 52 -3.86 -12.59 -11.39
C ARG A 52 -4.46 -13.01 -10.04
N ARG A 53 -4.19 -14.23 -9.56
CA ARG A 53 -4.77 -14.75 -8.31
C ARG A 53 -4.51 -13.88 -7.07
N ASN A 54 -3.45 -13.08 -7.04
CA ASN A 54 -3.18 -12.15 -5.94
C ASN A 54 -3.80 -10.75 -6.11
N TRP A 55 -4.40 -10.43 -7.26
CA TRP A 55 -5.10 -9.14 -7.51
C TRP A 55 -6.47 -9.06 -6.83
N GLU A 56 -6.78 -9.99 -5.94
CA GLU A 56 -8.03 -10.01 -5.15
C GLU A 56 -7.79 -9.65 -3.69
N ARG A 57 -6.52 -9.51 -3.28
CA ARG A 57 -6.18 -9.38 -1.88
C ARG A 57 -5.19 -8.26 -1.63
N GLY A 58 -5.59 -7.39 -0.71
CA GLY A 58 -4.75 -6.34 -0.17
C GLY A 58 -4.44 -5.25 -1.18
N ASP A 59 -3.54 -4.38 -0.76
CA ASP A 59 -3.09 -3.23 -1.54
C ASP A 59 -1.99 -3.64 -2.56
N PRO A 60 -1.99 -3.11 -3.80
CA PRO A 60 -1.12 -3.59 -4.87
C PRO A 60 0.38 -3.57 -4.54
N CYS A 61 0.85 -2.48 -3.94
CA CYS A 61 2.27 -2.28 -3.63
C CYS A 61 2.71 -3.01 -2.37
N THR A 62 1.83 -3.14 -1.38
CA THR A 62 2.14 -3.87 -0.13
C THR A 62 1.97 -5.39 -0.25
N SER A 63 1.08 -5.84 -1.13
CA SER A 63 0.76 -7.26 -1.32
C SER A 63 1.48 -7.89 -2.52
N ASN A 64 2.37 -7.13 -3.17
CA ASN A 64 3.19 -7.56 -4.31
C ASN A 64 2.35 -8.23 -5.41
N TRP A 65 1.41 -7.47 -5.98
CA TRP A 65 0.59 -7.96 -7.10
C TRP A 65 1.47 -8.38 -8.28
N THR A 66 1.16 -9.52 -8.88
CA THR A 66 1.96 -10.05 -9.98
C THR A 66 1.88 -9.11 -11.19
N GLY A 67 3.03 -8.67 -11.69
CA GLY A 67 3.13 -7.75 -12.83
C GLY A 67 2.91 -6.27 -12.49
N VAL A 68 2.74 -5.92 -11.22
CA VAL A 68 2.68 -4.53 -10.73
C VAL A 68 4.00 -4.22 -10.03
N LEU A 69 4.71 -3.19 -10.50
CA LEU A 69 5.96 -2.73 -9.90
C LEU A 69 5.73 -1.39 -9.24
N CYS A 70 6.12 -1.25 -7.97
CA CYS A 70 5.93 -0.03 -7.20
C CYS A 70 7.26 0.67 -6.89
N PHE A 71 7.20 1.97 -6.63
CA PHE A 71 8.32 2.72 -6.07
C PHE A 71 8.64 2.22 -4.66
N ASP A 72 9.92 2.20 -4.31
CA ASP A 72 10.38 1.75 -2.97
C ASP A 72 10.11 2.81 -1.89
N ALA A 73 9.61 3.97 -2.29
CA ALA A 73 9.37 5.11 -1.43
C ALA A 73 7.99 5.72 -1.72
N VAL A 74 7.44 6.30 -0.67
CA VAL A 74 6.23 7.11 -0.68
C VAL A 74 6.58 8.45 -1.32
N LEU A 75 5.73 8.92 -2.23
CA LEU A 75 5.95 10.19 -2.91
C LEU A 75 5.37 11.35 -2.08
N ASN A 76 5.44 12.56 -2.62
CA ASN A 76 5.12 13.80 -1.90
C ASN A 76 3.63 13.92 -1.50
N ASP A 77 2.76 13.12 -2.10
CA ASP A 77 1.34 13.03 -1.79
C ASP A 77 1.02 12.03 -0.66
N GLY A 78 2.03 11.33 -0.13
CA GLY A 78 1.85 10.39 0.98
C GLY A 78 1.38 9.00 0.56
N TYR A 79 1.42 8.70 -0.74
CA TYR A 79 1.02 7.39 -1.28
C TYR A 79 2.20 6.63 -1.90
N LEU A 80 2.05 5.30 -1.95
CA LEU A 80 2.88 4.45 -2.81
C LEU A 80 2.38 4.56 -4.24
N HIS A 81 3.31 4.54 -5.19
CA HIS A 81 2.99 4.63 -6.60
C HIS A 81 3.50 3.45 -7.39
N VAL A 82 2.75 3.08 -8.43
CA VAL A 82 3.15 2.10 -9.44
C VAL A 82 4.10 2.79 -10.45
N ARG A 83 5.26 2.19 -10.74
CA ARG A 83 6.24 2.76 -11.69
C ARG A 83 5.75 2.65 -13.12
N GLU A 84 5.45 1.42 -13.52
CA GLU A 84 4.98 1.04 -14.84
C GLU A 84 4.37 -0.36 -14.70
N PRO A 85 3.11 -0.58 -15.08
CA PRO A 85 2.52 -1.91 -15.05
C PRO A 85 3.20 -2.81 -16.09
N TYR A 86 4.02 -3.76 -15.65
CA TYR A 86 4.52 -4.86 -16.51
C TYR A 86 3.38 -5.74 -17.05
N VAL A 87 2.15 -5.50 -16.57
CA VAL A 87 0.88 -6.00 -17.10
C VAL A 87 0.77 -5.94 -18.62
N LEU A 88 1.23 -4.86 -19.26
CA LEU A 88 1.13 -4.71 -20.73
C LEU A 88 2.10 -5.61 -21.50
N SER A 89 3.21 -6.02 -20.89
CA SER A 89 4.22 -6.87 -21.53
C SER A 89 3.98 -8.38 -21.37
N ILE A 90 3.08 -8.82 -20.47
CA ILE A 90 2.77 -10.24 -20.26
C ILE A 90 1.63 -10.71 -21.19
N GLY A 91 1.77 -10.59 -22.51
CA GLY A 91 0.96 -11.34 -23.48
C GLY A 91 -0.57 -11.41 -23.24
N LEU A 92 -1.19 -10.33 -22.76
CA LEU A 92 -2.61 -10.32 -22.41
C LEU A 92 -3.45 -9.98 -23.63
N SER A 93 -4.46 -10.82 -23.91
CA SER A 93 -5.44 -10.53 -24.97
C SER A 93 -6.60 -9.72 -24.39
N PRO A 94 -7.12 -8.71 -25.10
CA PRO A 94 -8.35 -8.01 -24.72
C PRO A 94 -9.50 -9.00 -24.52
N SER A 95 -10.36 -8.78 -23.53
CA SER A 95 -11.64 -9.52 -23.47
C SER A 95 -12.44 -9.20 -24.73
N LYS A 96 -12.83 -10.24 -25.49
CA LYS A 96 -13.77 -10.06 -26.59
C LYS A 96 -15.13 -9.67 -26.00
N PHE A 97 -15.63 -8.50 -26.40
CA PHE A 97 -17.02 -8.09 -26.21
C PHE A 97 -17.94 -8.94 -27.07
#